data_AF-A0A1F8DQZ8-F1
#
_entry.id   AF-A0A1F8DQZ8-F1
#
_cell.length_a   1.000
_cell.length_b   1.000
_cell.length_c   1.000
_cell.angle_alpha   90.00
_cell.angle_beta   90.00
_cell.angle_gamma   90.00
#
_symmetry.space_group_name_H-M   'P 1'
#
loop_
_entity.id
_entity.type
_entity.pdbx_description
1 polymer ?
#
loop_
_entity_poly.entity_id
_entity_poly.type
_entity_poly.pdbx_seq_one_letter_code
_entity_poly.pdbx_strand_id
1 'polypeptide(L)'
;MNYKKGQALIMTVMVLSGIMVGTTVIAGTLIKNQIRQTVGVVQSNQAIYAADAGLEWELYRFFVNNAEPKPSIGGASIQTCSPVGTRCAGFESKIRSIGTAGRTSRAFEAIFE
;
A
#
# COMPACT_ATOMS: atom_id res chain seq x y z
N MET A 1 60.93 -3.56 21.46
CA MET A 1 59.93 -2.46 21.50
C MET A 1 58.77 -2.64 20.50
N ASN A 2 58.48 -3.88 20.02
CA ASN A 2 57.53 -4.11 18.92
C ASN A 2 56.12 -4.58 19.35
N TYR A 3 55.92 -5.01 20.60
CA TYR A 3 54.64 -5.54 21.07
C TYR A 3 53.52 -4.48 21.14
N LYS A 4 53.88 -3.23 21.49
CA LYS A 4 52.91 -2.12 21.59
C LYS A 4 52.27 -1.78 20.24
N LYS A 5 53.02 -1.93 19.13
CA LYS A 5 52.53 -1.67 17.77
C LYS A 5 51.53 -2.74 17.32
N GLY A 6 51.81 -4.01 17.62
CA GLY A 6 50.91 -5.13 17.32
C GLY A 6 49.61 -5.09 18.14
N GLN A 7 49.70 -4.75 19.43
CA GLN A 7 48.51 -4.56 20.27
C GLN A 7 47.65 -3.38 19.82
N ALA A 8 48.28 -2.27 19.42
CA ALA A 8 47.55 -1.14 18.86
C ALA A 8 46.80 -1.51 17.57
N LEU A 9 47.43 -2.31 16.70
CA LEU A 9 46.82 -2.77 15.46
C LEU A 9 45.65 -3.74 15.69
N ILE A 10 45.73 -4.63 16.67
CA ILE A 10 44.61 -5.52 17.01
C ILE A 10 43.43 -4.72 17.59
N MET A 11 43.71 -3.72 18.44
CA MET A 11 42.68 -2.84 18.98
C MET A 11 41.96 -2.04 17.90
N THR A 12 42.70 -1.46 16.94
CA THR A 12 42.06 -0.71 15.84
C THR A 12 41.22 -1.62 14.96
N VAL A 13 41.68 -2.83 14.65
CA VAL A 13 40.89 -3.81 13.87
C VAL A 13 39.63 -4.25 14.63
N MET A 14 39.71 -4.50 15.95
CA MET A 14 38.54 -4.81 16.78
C MET A 14 37.53 -3.67 16.76
N VAL A 15 37.98 -2.43 16.96
CA VAL A 15 37.10 -1.26 16.92
C VAL A 15 36.47 -1.09 15.54
N LEU A 16 37.24 -1.23 14.46
CA LEU A 16 36.73 -1.12 13.09
C LEU A 16 35.70 -2.21 12.78
N SER A 17 35.95 -3.45 13.23
CA SER A 17 35.02 -4.56 13.06
C SER A 17 33.71 -4.34 13.83
N GLY A 18 33.78 -3.80 15.05
CA GLY A 18 32.61 -3.43 15.84
C GLY A 18 31.77 -2.35 15.16
N ILE A 19 32.42 -1.34 14.57
CA ILE A 19 31.73 -0.28 13.82
C ILE A 19 31.08 -0.86 12.56
N MET A 20 31.76 -1.72 11.81
CA MET A 20 31.19 -2.38 10.63
C MET A 20 29.96 -3.24 10.97
N VAL A 21 30.03 -4.02 12.05
CA VAL A 21 28.89 -4.84 12.49
C VAL A 21 27.73 -3.95 12.96
N GLY A 22 28.01 -2.90 13.74
CA GLY A 22 26.96 -1.98 14.20
C GLY A 22 26.25 -1.27 13.03
N THR A 23 27.01 -0.76 12.07
CA THR A 23 26.44 -0.06 10.90
C THR A 23 25.64 -1.00 9.99
N THR A 24 26.12 -2.22 9.75
CA THR A 24 25.40 -3.20 8.91
C THR A 24 24.09 -3.66 9.53
N VAL A 25 24.03 -3.82 10.86
CA VAL A 25 22.77 -4.14 11.56
C VAL A 25 21.76 -2.99 11.41
N ILE A 26 22.20 -1.74 11.63
CA ILE A 26 21.32 -0.56 11.49
C ILE A 26 20.83 -0.44 10.04
N ALA A 27 21.73 -0.51 9.05
CA ALA A 27 21.38 -0.45 7.64
C ALA A 27 20.42 -1.57 7.23
N GLY A 28 20.67 -2.80 7.67
CA GLY A 28 19.81 -3.94 7.37
C GLY A 28 18.39 -3.78 7.92
N THR A 29 18.25 -3.25 9.14
CA THR A 29 16.92 -2.98 9.73
C THR A 29 16.17 -1.86 9.00
N LEU A 30 16.87 -0.80 8.58
CA LEU A 30 16.29 0.28 7.80
C LEU A 30 15.80 -0.19 6.43
N ILE A 31 16.63 -0.94 5.70
CA ILE A 31 16.28 -1.50 4.38
C ILE A 31 15.04 -2.39 4.50
N LYS A 32 14.99 -3.27 5.53
CA LYS A 32 13.81 -4.12 5.78
C LYS A 32 12.54 -3.30 5.97
N ASN A 33 12.60 -2.20 6.71
CA ASN A 33 11.43 -1.35 6.93
C ASN A 33 11.00 -0.61 5.66
N GLN A 34 11.95 -0.09 4.88
CA GLN A 34 11.67 0.56 3.59
C GLN A 34 11.01 -0.40 2.59
N ILE A 35 11.44 -1.67 2.54
CA ILE A 35 10.79 -2.69 1.69
C ILE A 35 9.33 -2.90 2.11
N ARG A 36 9.05 -3.02 3.41
CA ARG A 36 7.67 -3.18 3.91
C ARG A 36 6.80 -1.97 3.58
N GLN A 37 7.34 -0.76 3.72
CA GLN A 37 6.63 0.47 3.34
C GLN A 37 6.34 0.48 1.83
N THR A 38 7.31 0.12 1.00
CA THR A 38 7.15 0.05 -0.46
C THR A 38 6.05 -0.93 -0.87
N VAL A 39 5.98 -2.12 -0.25
CA VAL A 39 4.89 -3.08 -0.48
C VAL A 39 3.54 -2.49 -0.09
N GLY A 40 3.47 -1.75 1.03
CA GLY A 40 2.25 -1.03 1.43
C GLY A 40 1.82 0.03 0.44
N VAL A 41 2.77 0.74 -0.19
CA VAL A 41 2.48 1.73 -1.25
C VAL A 41 1.92 1.05 -2.49
N VAL A 42 2.51 -0.06 -2.93
CA VAL A 42 2.00 -0.82 -4.09
C VAL A 42 0.57 -1.32 -3.84
N GLN A 43 0.31 -1.90 -2.67
CA GLN A 43 -1.04 -2.33 -2.28
C GLN A 43 -2.01 -1.13 -2.22
N SER A 44 -1.58 0.00 -1.64
CA SER A 44 -2.40 1.21 -1.60
C SER A 44 -2.76 1.70 -3.01
N ASN A 45 -1.82 1.68 -3.95
CA ASN A 45 -2.06 2.08 -5.33
C ASN A 45 -3.06 1.14 -6.02
N GLN A 46 -2.91 -0.18 -5.83
CA GLN A 46 -3.88 -1.16 -6.33
C GLN A 46 -5.28 -0.94 -5.76
N ALA A 47 -5.38 -0.64 -4.46
CA ALA A 47 -6.64 -0.29 -3.80
C ALA A 47 -7.25 1.01 -4.36
N ILE A 48 -6.42 2.02 -4.69
CA ILE A 48 -6.89 3.26 -5.33
C ILE A 48 -7.45 2.98 -6.72
N TYR A 49 -6.72 2.27 -7.57
CA TYR A 49 -7.19 1.93 -8.92
C TYR A 49 -8.46 1.08 -8.89
N ALA A 50 -8.57 0.15 -7.94
CA ALA A 50 -9.78 -0.65 -7.71
C ALA A 50 -10.97 0.21 -7.28
N ALA A 51 -10.76 1.16 -6.38
CA ALA A 51 -11.80 2.08 -5.96
C ALA A 51 -12.26 2.96 -7.14
N ASP A 52 -11.32 3.51 -7.91
CA ASP A 52 -11.61 4.41 -9.04
C ASP A 52 -12.38 3.68 -10.15
N ALA A 53 -11.88 2.52 -10.60
CA ALA A 53 -12.57 1.71 -11.61
C ALA A 53 -13.98 1.29 -11.18
N GLY A 54 -14.18 0.98 -9.89
CA GLY A 54 -15.50 0.67 -9.35
C GLY A 54 -16.44 1.88 -9.30
N LEU A 55 -15.90 3.08 -9.06
CA LEU A 55 -16.67 4.31 -9.03
C LEU A 55 -17.16 4.66 -10.43
N GLU A 56 -16.25 4.68 -11.41
CA GLU A 56 -16.55 4.94 -12.82
C GLU A 56 -17.56 3.93 -13.37
N TRP A 57 -17.44 2.65 -13.00
CA TRP A 57 -18.40 1.63 -13.39
C TRP A 57 -19.80 1.89 -12.81
N GLU A 58 -19.93 2.23 -11.52
CA GLU A 58 -21.25 2.58 -10.95
C GLU A 58 -21.81 3.88 -11.53
N LEU A 59 -20.96 4.88 -11.80
CA LEU A 59 -21.36 6.13 -12.47
C LEU A 59 -21.91 5.84 -13.87
N TYR A 60 -21.19 5.04 -14.65
CA TYR A 60 -21.63 4.63 -15.97
C TYR A 60 -22.96 3.88 -15.92
N ARG A 61 -23.12 2.94 -14.99
CA ARG A 61 -24.39 2.22 -14.76
C ARG A 61 -25.51 3.17 -14.35
N PHE A 62 -25.23 4.17 -13.53
CA PHE A 62 -26.21 5.16 -13.08
C PHE A 62 -26.74 6.02 -14.24
N PHE A 63 -25.86 6.51 -15.13
CA PHE A 63 -26.26 7.40 -16.23
C PHE A 63 -26.76 6.67 -17.47
N VAL A 64 -26.15 5.52 -17.81
CA VAL A 64 -26.43 4.81 -19.06
C VAL A 64 -27.41 3.64 -18.86
N ASN A 65 -27.71 3.27 -17.60
CA ASN A 65 -28.62 2.18 -17.22
C ASN A 65 -28.33 0.86 -17.95
N ASN A 66 -27.03 0.54 -18.07
CA ASN A 66 -26.56 -0.68 -18.70
C ASN A 66 -26.06 -1.67 -17.65
N ALA A 67 -26.22 -2.97 -17.89
CA ALA A 67 -25.78 -4.04 -16.99
C ALA A 67 -24.38 -4.54 -17.38
N GLU A 68 -23.41 -3.63 -17.46
CA GLU A 68 -22.04 -4.03 -17.76
C GLU A 68 -21.44 -4.84 -16.61
N PRO A 69 -20.62 -5.86 -16.92
CA PRO A 69 -19.95 -6.64 -15.88
C PRO A 69 -19.01 -5.74 -15.08
N LYS A 70 -18.94 -6.00 -13.78
CA LYS A 70 -18.05 -5.26 -12.89
C LYS A 70 -16.58 -5.47 -13.30
N PRO A 71 -15.74 -4.42 -13.33
CA PRO A 71 -14.32 -4.57 -13.63
C PRO A 71 -13.63 -5.47 -12.59
N SER A 72 -12.68 -6.28 -13.05
CA SER A 72 -11.81 -7.07 -12.19
C SER A 72 -10.37 -6.57 -12.30
N ILE A 73 -9.74 -6.24 -11.18
CA ILE A 73 -8.34 -5.85 -11.14
C ILE A 73 -7.57 -6.97 -10.43
N GLY A 74 -6.57 -7.54 -11.10
CA GLY A 74 -5.76 -8.61 -10.53
C GLY A 74 -5.08 -8.16 -9.23
N GLY A 75 -5.38 -8.85 -8.12
CA GLY A 75 -4.79 -8.56 -6.81
C GLY A 75 -5.55 -7.53 -5.96
N ALA A 76 -6.67 -6.98 -6.44
CA ALA A 76 -7.53 -6.10 -5.67
C ALA A 76 -9.01 -6.47 -5.81
N SER A 77 -9.78 -6.26 -4.75
CA SER A 77 -11.23 -6.44 -4.75
C SER A 77 -11.93 -5.09 -4.83
N ILE A 78 -13.06 -5.04 -5.52
CA ILE A 78 -13.87 -3.85 -5.69
C ILE A 78 -15.21 -4.08 -5.03
N GLN A 79 -15.60 -3.22 -4.11
CA GLN A 79 -16.92 -3.18 -3.49
C GLN A 79 -17.57 -1.83 -3.80
N THR A 80 -18.80 -1.85 -4.30
CA THR A 80 -19.51 -0.63 -4.72
C THR A 80 -20.85 -0.54 -4.01
N CYS A 81 -21.28 0.68 -3.74
CA CYS A 81 -22.52 1.06 -3.09
C CYS A 81 -23.20 2.15 -3.94
N SER A 82 -24.44 1.94 -4.35
CA SER A 82 -25.16 2.84 -5.25
C SER A 82 -26.68 2.75 -5.05
N PRO A 83 -27.47 3.81 -5.33
CA PRO A 83 -28.93 3.77 -5.25
C PRO A 83 -29.58 2.78 -6.23
N VAL A 84 -28.90 2.53 -7.36
CA VAL A 84 -29.36 1.72 -8.50
C VAL A 84 -28.75 0.31 -8.48
N GLY A 85 -27.66 0.10 -7.74
CA GLY A 85 -26.94 -1.17 -7.63
C GLY A 85 -27.05 -1.81 -6.24
N THR A 86 -25.91 -2.21 -5.68
CA THR A 86 -25.84 -2.75 -4.31
C THR A 86 -26.15 -1.64 -3.32
N ARG A 87 -27.31 -1.75 -2.66
CA ARG A 87 -27.74 -0.78 -1.65
C ARG A 87 -26.99 -0.98 -0.35
N CYS A 88 -26.18 0.01 0.01
CA CYS A 88 -25.56 0.10 1.33
C CYS A 88 -26.40 1.08 2.17
N ALA A 89 -26.57 0.81 3.47
CA ALA A 89 -27.38 1.66 4.34
C ALA A 89 -26.85 3.12 4.33
N GLY A 90 -27.73 4.09 4.03
CA GLY A 90 -27.40 5.53 4.00
C GLY A 90 -26.88 6.09 2.66
N PHE A 91 -26.99 5.36 1.54
CA PHE A 91 -26.47 5.75 0.23
C PHE A 91 -27.55 6.05 -0.82
N GLU A 92 -28.64 6.72 -0.43
CA GLU A 92 -29.77 6.99 -1.35
C GLU A 92 -29.46 8.06 -2.42
N SER A 93 -28.48 8.95 -2.18
CA SER A 93 -28.02 9.99 -3.12
C SER A 93 -26.51 9.98 -3.35
N LYS A 94 -25.84 8.85 -3.03
CA LYS A 94 -24.38 8.76 -2.99
C LYS A 94 -23.91 7.47 -3.66
N ILE A 95 -22.89 7.59 -4.49
CA ILE A 95 -22.18 6.44 -5.06
C ILE A 95 -20.85 6.31 -4.35
N ARG A 96 -20.57 5.15 -3.77
CA ARG A 96 -19.28 4.85 -3.11
C ARG A 96 -18.66 3.62 -3.73
N SER A 97 -17.35 3.68 -3.96
CA SER A 97 -16.54 2.55 -4.37
C SER A 97 -15.37 2.37 -3.41
N ILE A 98 -15.14 1.14 -3.00
CA ILE A 98 -14.09 0.72 -2.07
C ILE A 98 -13.23 -0.31 -2.80
N GLY A 99 -11.96 0.03 -2.99
CA GLY A 99 -10.94 -0.88 -3.48
C GLY A 99 -10.11 -1.43 -2.33
N THR A 100 -9.89 -2.73 -2.31
CA THR A 100 -9.09 -3.41 -1.28
C THR A 100 -7.97 -4.21 -1.91
N ALA A 101 -6.73 -3.99 -1.50
CA ALA A 101 -5.58 -4.80 -1.91
C ALA A 101 -4.74 -5.16 -0.69
N GLY A 102 -4.55 -6.47 -0.46
CA GLY A 102 -3.89 -6.98 0.74
C GLY A 102 -4.56 -6.49 2.02
N ARG A 103 -3.83 -5.70 2.83
CA ARG A 103 -4.33 -5.11 4.09
C ARG A 103 -4.71 -3.64 3.97
N THR A 104 -4.69 -3.10 2.75
CA THR A 104 -4.99 -1.68 2.48
C THR A 104 -6.34 -1.56 1.80
N SER A 105 -7.14 -0.59 2.25
CA SER A 105 -8.44 -0.26 1.69
C SER A 105 -8.51 1.24 1.42
N ARG A 106 -9.05 1.60 0.26
CA ARG A 106 -9.19 2.98 -0.20
C ARG A 106 -10.59 3.14 -0.80
N ALA A 107 -11.22 4.28 -0.56
CA ALA A 107 -12.60 4.50 -0.98
C ALA A 107 -12.75 5.88 -1.61
N PHE A 108 -13.58 5.94 -2.64
CA PHE A 108 -14.05 7.17 -3.27
C PHE A 108 -15.57 7.26 -3.16
N GLU A 109 -16.06 8.48 -3.04
CA GLU A 109 -17.48 8.79 -2.89
C GLU A 109 -17.84 9.96 -3.79
N ALA A 110 -18.86 9.78 -4.62
CA ALA A 110 -19.51 10.83 -5.38
C ALA A 110 -20.87 11.12 -4.73
N ILE A 111 -21.09 12.39 -4.40
CA ILE A 111 -22.32 12.88 -3.78
C ILE A 111 -23.03 13.73 -4.82
N PHE A 112 -24.31 13.46 -5.04
CA PHE A 112 -25.15 14.28 -5.90
C PHE A 112 -26.13 15.05 -4.99
N GLU A 113 -26.03 16.37 -5.01
CA GLU A 113 -27.03 17.29 -4.44
C GLU A 113 -28.10 17.64 -5.47
#